data_AF-A0A2X0SDL3-F1
#
_entry.id   AF-A0A2X0SDL3-F1
#
_cell.length_a   1.000
_cell.length_b   1.000
_cell.length_c   1.000
_cell.angle_alpha   90.00
_cell.angle_beta   90.00
_cell.angle_gamma   90.00
#
_symmetry.space_group_name_H-M   'P 1'
#
loop_
_entity.id
_entity.type
_entity.pdbx_description
1 polymer ?
#
loop_
_entity_poly.entity_id
_entity_poly.type
_entity_poly.pdbx_seq_one_letter_code
_entity_poly.pdbx_strand_id
1 'polypeptide(L)'
;MTQQLYVGIDKDAKGGLTHLGRIVRDAWIFGILPESETCEGWDSAQMQNLYEKVYAAWEPYAHLPSKLPENLREKHEQYYAQAIEAARNSGWNPELDKDE
;
A
#
# COMPACT_ATOMS: atom_id res chain seq x y z
N MET A 1 -10.66 25.09 -3.58
CA MET A 1 -10.08 23.85 -4.14
C MET A 1 -10.38 22.75 -3.15
N THR A 2 -11.20 21.76 -3.53
CA THR A 2 -11.55 20.64 -2.64
C THR A 2 -10.30 19.79 -2.47
N GLN A 3 -9.68 19.86 -1.29
CA GLN A 3 -8.59 18.93 -0.94
C GLN A 3 -9.21 17.54 -0.90
N GLN A 4 -8.85 16.70 -1.88
CA GLN A 4 -9.21 15.29 -1.89
C GLN A 4 -8.33 14.61 -0.85
N LEU A 5 -8.90 14.40 0.34
CA LEU A 5 -8.25 13.66 1.41
C LEU A 5 -8.31 12.17 1.06
N TYR A 6 -7.25 11.46 1.39
CA TYR A 6 -7.22 10.01 1.28
C TYR A 6 -8.27 9.42 2.21
N VAL A 7 -9.12 8.56 1.67
CA VAL A 7 -10.22 7.92 2.42
C VAL A 7 -9.73 6.89 3.44
N GLY A 8 -8.44 6.56 3.39
CA GLY A 8 -7.81 5.52 4.20
C GLY A 8 -7.72 4.19 3.46
N ILE A 9 -6.70 3.39 3.80
CA ILE A 9 -6.43 2.12 3.11
C ILE A 9 -7.53 1.07 3.31
N ASP A 10 -8.25 1.14 4.44
CA ASP A 10 -9.40 0.29 4.76
C ASP A 10 -10.62 0.61 3.89
N LYS A 11 -10.88 1.90 3.64
CA LYS A 11 -12.01 2.40 2.84
C LYS A 11 -11.66 2.61 1.37
N ASP A 12 -10.48 2.17 0.96
CA ASP A 12 -9.99 2.35 -0.40
C ASP A 12 -10.80 1.50 -1.38
N ALA A 13 -11.16 2.09 -2.53
CA ALA A 13 -12.05 1.49 -3.51
C ALA A 13 -11.55 0.14 -4.08
N LYS A 14 -10.25 -0.16 -3.94
CA LYS A 14 -9.64 -1.42 -4.35
C LYS A 14 -9.13 -2.24 -3.16
N GLY A 15 -9.71 -2.09 -1.97
CA GLY A 15 -9.28 -2.79 -0.75
C GLY A 15 -7.85 -2.41 -0.31
N GLY A 16 -7.41 -1.20 -0.66
CA GLY A 16 -6.09 -0.70 -0.34
C GLY A 16 -5.03 -1.07 -1.37
N LEU A 17 -5.43 -1.48 -2.59
CA LEU A 17 -4.54 -1.83 -3.69
C LEU A 17 -4.45 -0.74 -4.78
N THR A 18 -5.03 0.44 -4.55
CA THR A 18 -4.74 1.63 -5.36
C THR A 18 -3.28 2.07 -5.22
N HIS A 19 -2.82 2.98 -6.08
CA HIS A 19 -1.45 3.53 -6.01
C HIS A 19 -1.13 4.06 -4.59
N LEU A 20 -2.05 4.82 -4.00
CA LEU A 20 -1.93 5.34 -2.65
C LEU A 20 -1.97 4.24 -1.58
N GLY A 21 -2.87 3.28 -1.70
CA GLY A 21 -2.94 2.15 -0.74
C GLY A 21 -1.70 1.27 -0.74
N ARG A 22 -1.08 1.04 -1.92
CA ARG A 22 0.20 0.31 -2.02
C ARG A 22 1.33 1.03 -1.29
N ILE A 23 1.41 2.35 -1.41
CA ILE A 23 2.41 3.16 -0.70
C ILE A 23 2.25 3.02 0.83
N VAL A 24 1.01 3.08 1.34
CA VAL A 24 0.74 2.90 2.77
C VAL A 24 1.14 1.49 3.25
N ARG A 25 0.86 0.44 2.47
CA ARG A 25 1.31 -0.94 2.75
C ARG A 25 2.83 -1.07 2.75
N ASP A 26 3.50 -0.52 1.75
CA ASP A 26 4.95 -0.52 1.68
C ASP A 26 5.54 0.21 2.88
N ALA A 27 4.94 1.32 3.30
CA ALA A 27 5.33 2.01 4.53
C ALA A 27 5.21 1.13 5.78
N TRP A 28 4.18 0.29 5.89
CA TRP A 28 4.07 -0.70 6.98
C TRP A 28 5.17 -1.76 6.90
N ILE A 29 5.47 -2.27 5.70
CA ILE A 29 6.51 -3.28 5.48
C ILE A 29 7.88 -2.75 5.92
N PHE A 30 8.24 -1.53 5.51
CA PHE A 30 9.49 -0.87 5.91
C PHE A 30 9.48 -0.34 7.35
N GLY A 31 8.35 -0.39 8.05
CA GLY A 31 8.21 0.16 9.39
C GLY A 31 8.28 1.69 9.44
N ILE A 32 8.01 2.37 8.32
CA ILE A 32 7.85 3.83 8.25
C ILE A 32 6.56 4.24 8.94
N LEU A 33 5.50 3.44 8.76
CA LEU A 33 4.23 3.59 9.42
C LEU A 33 3.90 2.34 10.23
N PRO A 34 3.18 2.47 11.36
CA PRO A 34 2.67 1.31 12.06
C PRO A 34 1.53 0.67 11.27
N GLU A 35 1.40 -0.64 11.41
CA GLU A 35 0.44 -1.50 10.70
C GLU A 35 -1.03 -1.10 10.97
N SER A 36 -1.27 -0.36 12.05
CA SER A 36 -2.58 0.17 12.43
C SER A 36 -2.90 1.53 11.80
N GLU A 37 -1.94 2.21 11.17
CA GLU A 37 -2.14 3.54 10.60
C GLU A 37 -2.71 3.43 9.18
N THR A 38 -3.98 3.78 9.02
CA THR A 38 -4.69 3.66 7.74
C THR A 38 -4.53 4.88 6.83
N CYS A 39 -3.89 5.95 7.33
CA CYS A 39 -3.77 7.24 6.65
C CYS A 39 -5.12 7.88 6.26
N GLU A 40 -6.19 7.54 6.99
CA GLU A 40 -7.51 8.15 6.77
C GLU A 40 -7.47 9.67 7.04
N GLY A 41 -7.99 10.45 6.11
CA GLY A 41 -8.03 11.91 6.21
C GLY A 41 -6.74 12.60 5.81
N TRP A 42 -5.75 11.88 5.27
CA TRP A 42 -4.48 12.46 4.86
C TRP A 42 -4.62 13.31 3.61
N ASP A 43 -3.96 14.46 3.58
CA ASP A 43 -3.93 15.30 2.39
C ASP A 43 -2.88 14.82 1.36
N SER A 44 -2.94 15.39 0.16
CA SER A 44 -2.07 15.04 -0.96
C SER A 44 -0.58 15.25 -0.65
N ALA A 45 -0.23 16.27 0.13
CA ALA A 45 1.15 16.55 0.51
C ALA A 45 1.65 15.55 1.56
N GLN A 46 0.80 15.14 2.51
CA GLN A 46 1.14 14.06 3.45
C GLN A 46 1.39 12.73 2.73
N MET A 47 0.52 12.38 1.78
CA MET A 47 0.69 11.17 0.96
C MET A 47 1.95 11.25 0.10
N GLN A 48 2.25 12.42 -0.48
CA GLN A 48 3.49 12.64 -1.23
C GLN A 48 4.73 12.45 -0.34
N ASN A 49 4.72 12.99 0.88
CA ASN A 49 5.82 12.83 1.82
C ASN A 49 6.05 11.35 2.20
N LEU A 50 4.95 10.59 2.36
CA LEU A 50 5.02 9.16 2.61
C LEU A 50 5.62 8.42 1.42
N TYR A 51 5.17 8.74 0.21
CA TYR A 51 5.72 8.18 -1.02
C TYR A 51 7.22 8.39 -1.10
N GLU A 52 7.73 9.59 -0.80
CA GLU A 52 9.17 9.88 -0.83
C GLU A 52 9.95 9.02 0.18
N LYS A 53 9.42 8.83 1.40
CA LYS A 53 10.04 7.98 2.42
C LYS A 53 10.06 6.51 2.01
N VAL A 54 8.94 6.02 1.48
CA VAL A 54 8.81 4.66 0.97
C VAL A 54 9.76 4.43 -0.20
N TYR A 55 9.80 5.38 -1.14
CA TYR A 55 10.70 5.37 -2.28
C TYR A 55 12.17 5.29 -1.83
N ALA A 56 12.58 6.12 -0.87
CA ALA A 56 13.93 6.08 -0.30
C ALA A 56 14.22 4.74 0.42
N ALA A 57 13.24 4.16 1.11
CA ALA A 57 13.39 2.83 1.73
C ALA A 57 13.52 1.71 0.69
N TRP A 58 12.96 1.90 -0.50
CA TRP A 58 13.07 1.00 -1.64
C TRP A 58 14.38 1.14 -2.43
N GLU A 59 15.09 2.28 -2.37
CA GLU A 59 16.39 2.49 -3.04
C GLU A 59 17.40 1.35 -2.83
N PRO A 60 17.69 0.88 -1.60
CA PRO A 60 18.62 -0.23 -1.38
C PRO A 60 18.19 -1.55 -2.00
N TYR A 61 16.91 -1.69 -2.34
CA TYR A 61 16.32 -2.88 -2.97
C TYR A 61 16.00 -2.67 -4.45
N ALA A 62 16.52 -1.60 -5.08
CA ALA A 62 16.28 -1.24 -6.48
C ALA A 62 14.78 -1.13 -6.85
N HIS A 63 13.93 -0.75 -5.89
CA HIS A 63 12.47 -0.70 -6.06
C HIS A 63 11.82 -2.01 -6.54
N LEU A 64 12.45 -3.16 -6.22
CA LEU A 64 11.97 -4.47 -6.63
C LEU A 64 11.60 -5.33 -5.41
N PRO A 65 10.35 -5.81 -5.30
CA PRO A 65 9.95 -6.71 -4.22
C PRO A 65 10.75 -8.01 -4.20
N SER A 66 11.24 -8.48 -5.36
CA SER A 66 12.11 -9.65 -5.46
C SER A 66 13.49 -9.46 -4.83
N LYS A 67 13.92 -8.21 -4.57
CA LYS A 67 15.18 -7.88 -3.90
C LYS A 67 15.01 -7.72 -2.39
N LEU A 68 13.78 -7.75 -1.88
CA LEU A 68 13.53 -7.67 -0.45
C LEU A 68 14.08 -8.92 0.26
N PRO A 69 14.62 -8.77 1.49
CA PRO A 69 14.93 -9.90 2.34
C PRO A 69 13.66 -10.67 2.71
N GLU A 70 13.80 -11.96 3.02
CA GLU A 70 12.67 -12.87 3.22
C GLU A 70 11.68 -12.37 4.28
N ASN A 71 12.16 -11.73 5.36
CA ASN A 71 11.29 -11.16 6.38
C ASN A 71 10.34 -10.07 5.83
N LEU A 72 10.85 -9.16 5.00
CA LEU A 72 10.04 -8.10 4.39
C LEU A 72 9.14 -8.66 3.27
N ARG A 73 9.66 -9.63 2.50
CA ARG A 73 8.89 -10.31 1.46
C ARG A 73 7.70 -11.06 2.04
N GLU A 74 7.88 -11.76 3.15
CA GLU A 74 6.80 -12.50 3.83
C GLU A 74 5.73 -11.54 4.35
N LYS A 75 6.14 -10.42 4.98
CA LYS A 75 5.20 -9.35 5.36
C LYS A 75 4.44 -8.80 4.16
N HIS A 76 5.15 -8.49 3.07
CA HIS A 76 4.53 -8.00 1.85
C HIS A 76 3.48 -8.98 1.33
N GLU A 77 3.80 -10.26 1.24
CA GLU A 77 2.88 -11.31 0.80
C GLU A 77 1.66 -11.42 1.72
N GLN A 78 1.86 -11.47 3.05
CA GLN A 78 0.79 -11.52 4.03
C GLN A 78 -0.15 -10.32 3.96
N TYR A 79 0.39 -9.11 3.84
CA TYR A 79 -0.43 -7.91 3.71
C TYR A 79 -1.18 -7.91 2.38
N TYR A 80 -0.51 -8.18 1.25
CA TYR A 80 -1.15 -8.19 -0.06
C TYR A 80 -2.22 -9.26 -0.17
N ALA A 81 -2.02 -10.43 0.44
CA ALA A 81 -3.05 -11.46 0.53
C ALA A 81 -4.31 -10.94 1.24
N GLN A 82 -4.16 -10.33 2.43
CA GLN A 82 -5.28 -9.72 3.15
C GLN A 82 -5.96 -8.60 2.34
N ALA A 83 -5.18 -7.81 1.57
CA ALA A 83 -5.72 -6.82 0.64
C ALA A 83 -6.63 -7.43 -0.41
N ILE A 84 -6.16 -8.51 -1.02
CA ILE A 84 -6.84 -9.20 -2.11
C ILE A 84 -8.16 -9.78 -1.59
N GLU A 85 -8.16 -10.33 -0.39
CA GLU A 85 -9.37 -10.82 0.28
C GLU A 85 -10.35 -9.67 0.57
N ALA A 86 -9.87 -8.55 1.12
CA ALA A 86 -10.69 -7.37 1.40
C ALA A 86 -11.26 -6.75 0.11
N ALA A 87 -10.43 -6.63 -0.93
CA ALA A 87 -10.82 -6.20 -2.26
C ALA A 87 -11.95 -7.07 -2.83
N ARG A 88 -11.77 -8.39 -2.78
CA ARG A 88 -12.75 -9.37 -3.26
C ARG A 88 -14.08 -9.23 -2.51
N ASN A 89 -14.03 -9.01 -1.20
CA ASN A 89 -15.23 -8.78 -0.39
C ASN A 89 -15.91 -7.44 -0.73
N SER A 90 -15.15 -6.42 -1.11
CA SER A 90 -15.66 -5.14 -1.60
C SER A 90 -16.14 -5.19 -3.06
N GLY A 91 -16.10 -6.35 -3.71
CA GLY A 91 -16.56 -6.57 -5.08
C GLY A 91 -15.52 -6.23 -6.16
N TRP A 92 -14.28 -5.91 -5.80
CA TRP A 92 -13.16 -5.76 -6.73
C TRP A 92 -12.38 -7.07 -6.82
N ASN A 93 -12.30 -7.68 -8.01
CA ASN A 93 -11.66 -8.99 -8.18
C ASN A 93 -10.25 -8.86 -8.79
N PRO A 94 -9.18 -8.89 -7.97
CA PRO A 94 -7.80 -8.67 -8.44
C PRO A 94 -7.23 -9.83 -9.27
N GLU A 95 -7.86 -11.01 -9.22
CA GLU A 95 -7.46 -12.17 -10.04
C GLU A 95 -7.78 -11.96 -11.53
N LEU A 96 -8.73 -11.09 -11.89
CA LEU A 96 -9.07 -10.78 -13.29
C LEU A 96 -8.07 -9.82 -13.98
N ASP A 97 -7.11 -9.27 -13.25
CA ASP A 97 -6.12 -8.30 -13.76
C ASP A 97 -4.73 -8.95 -13.97
N LYS A 98 -4.60 -10.27 -13.71
CA LYS A 98 -3.35 -11.03 -13.93
C LYS A 98 -3.31 -11.79 -15.26
N ASP A 99 -4.35 -11.65 -16.09
CA ASP A 99 -4.43 -12.23 -17.43
C ASP A 99 -4.06 -11.18 -18.50
N GLU A 100 -2.79 -10.81 -18.61
CA GLU A 100 -2.20 -10.29 -19.86
C GLU A 100 -0.69 -10.61 -19.95
#